data_AF-A0A843YXP4-F1
#
_entry.id   AF-A0A843YXP4-F1
#
_cell.length_a   1.000
_cell.length_b   1.000
_cell.length_c   1.000
_cell.angle_alpha   90.00
_cell.angle_beta   90.00
_cell.angle_gamma   90.00
#
_symmetry.space_group_name_H-M   'P 1'
#
loop_
_entity.id
_entity.type
_entity.pdbx_description
1 polymer ?
#
loop_
_entity_poly.entity_id
_entity_poly.type
_entity_poly.pdbx_seq_one_letter_code
_entity_poly.pdbx_strand_id
1 'polypeptide(L)'
;MFVKKYPLAVTFLALALSGCGGGSSGSSSTPAAGANASASNLSTAQKNYEGMALSANGGLHYLDDSLSFTSSSTGAITITPSSFFFTQNSSIAQSALNGTQPLTMTNSTAAQTLPLPVLAAARYMVNGTIYSLGMPAQAQISYKGNNVQEDYFATDGVTIIHSTLGTSYTVSNLSGLIASSPPELFDNSGLGVITNTINGNSLYNRQANWQTGAAYIKAVRQVVGDTLEVGDCIAPATTGPSITPCSSAIGTLEGFFPHTSATDGKTYQQTDGQIVTLAGVRAWVATAVLNTATTEYRVYYQNNGAIYSGVLTKDGTPLQIYALGTTTPQNFYISLNSAALQSIKSAVSF
;
A
#
# COMPACT_ATOMS: atom_id res chain seq x y z
N MET A 1 13.21 -6.58 12.09
CA MET A 1 13.13 -5.29 11.36
C MET A 1 11.81 -5.29 10.61
N PHE A 2 10.77 -4.66 11.15
CA PHE A 2 9.47 -4.58 10.48
C PHE A 2 9.56 -3.53 9.39
N VAL A 3 9.77 -3.96 8.14
CA VAL A 3 9.51 -3.10 6.99
C VAL A 3 7.99 -3.03 6.89
N LYS A 4 7.39 -1.98 7.46
CA LYS A 4 6.01 -1.63 7.11
C LYS A 4 5.99 -1.43 5.60
N LYS A 5 5.05 -2.10 4.93
CA LYS A 5 4.93 -2.09 3.46
C LYS A 5 4.43 -0.71 3.05
N TYR A 6 5.24 0.03 2.31
CA TYR A 6 4.91 1.39 1.87
C TYR A 6 4.86 1.46 0.34
N PRO A 7 3.72 1.87 -0.24
CA PRO A 7 3.63 2.42 -1.61
C PRO A 7 4.27 3.82 -1.71
N LEU A 8 4.95 4.14 -2.82
CA LEU A 8 5.77 5.36 -2.94
C LEU A 8 5.87 6.03 -4.29
N ALA A 9 6.46 7.25 -4.35
CA ALA A 9 6.57 8.08 -5.55
C ALA A 9 7.63 9.19 -5.67
N VAL A 10 8.08 9.48 -6.91
CA VAL A 10 8.46 10.78 -7.53
C VAL A 10 8.22 10.82 -9.07
N THR A 11 7.79 12.01 -9.52
CA THR A 11 7.44 12.66 -10.80
C THR A 11 8.10 12.23 -12.14
N PHE A 12 7.30 12.13 -13.21
CA PHE A 12 7.76 12.27 -14.59
C PHE A 12 6.99 13.33 -15.38
N LEU A 13 7.75 14.03 -16.23
CA LEU A 13 7.38 15.16 -17.07
C LEU A 13 6.49 14.68 -18.24
N ALA A 14 5.26 15.16 -18.34
CA ALA A 14 4.37 14.84 -19.45
C ALA A 14 4.73 15.66 -20.70
N LEU A 15 5.24 14.99 -21.73
CA LEU A 15 5.34 15.54 -23.09
C LEU A 15 3.96 15.42 -23.75
N ALA A 16 3.26 16.55 -23.86
CA ALA A 16 2.02 16.64 -24.60
C ALA A 16 2.29 16.63 -26.12
N LEU A 17 1.93 15.54 -26.79
CA LEU A 17 1.73 15.53 -28.23
C LEU A 17 0.26 15.86 -28.53
N SER A 18 0.04 17.08 -29.01
CA SER A 18 -1.24 17.52 -29.54
C SER A 18 -1.42 16.97 -30.96
N GLY A 19 -2.37 16.04 -31.11
CA GLY A 19 -2.90 15.61 -32.41
C GLY A 19 -4.16 16.38 -32.74
N CYS A 20 -4.10 17.22 -33.76
CA CYS A 20 -5.21 18.00 -34.31
C CYS A 20 -5.92 17.21 -35.41
N GLY A 21 -7.25 17.22 -35.41
CA GLY A 21 -8.14 16.76 -36.49
C GLY A 21 -9.57 16.75 -35.94
N GLY A 22 -10.43 17.74 -36.20
CA GLY A 22 -11.04 18.09 -37.49
C GLY A 22 -12.13 17.04 -37.79
N GLY A 23 -13.43 17.28 -37.85
CA GLY A 23 -14.29 18.46 -37.90
C GLY A 23 -15.52 18.04 -38.72
N SER A 24 -16.74 18.18 -38.21
CA SER A 24 -17.98 18.15 -39.03
C SER A 24 -19.18 18.63 -38.22
N SER A 25 -19.80 19.68 -38.73
CA SER A 25 -20.99 20.37 -38.23
C SER A 25 -22.29 19.67 -38.64
N GLY A 26 -23.29 19.72 -37.76
CA GLY A 26 -24.67 19.34 -38.06
C GLY A 26 -25.59 19.86 -36.95
N SER A 27 -26.19 21.04 -37.17
CA SER A 27 -27.14 21.66 -36.25
C SER A 27 -28.54 21.10 -36.44
N SER A 28 -29.15 20.57 -35.37
CA SER A 28 -30.60 20.51 -35.21
C SER A 28 -30.96 20.50 -33.73
N SER A 29 -31.63 21.57 -33.29
CA SER A 29 -32.14 21.80 -31.94
C SER A 29 -33.45 21.04 -31.69
N THR A 30 -33.55 20.28 -30.59
CA THR A 30 -34.74 20.13 -29.69
C THR A 30 -34.42 19.18 -28.51
N PRO A 31 -35.16 19.25 -27.38
CA PRO A 31 -34.60 19.15 -26.02
C PRO A 31 -34.74 17.79 -25.31
N ALA A 32 -33.90 17.62 -24.28
CA ALA A 32 -34.02 16.80 -23.07
C ALA A 32 -34.82 15.48 -23.10
N ALA A 33 -34.12 14.34 -23.02
CA ALA A 33 -34.36 13.24 -22.08
C ALA A 33 -33.46 12.04 -22.44
N GLY A 34 -32.77 11.49 -21.44
CA GLY A 34 -32.41 10.07 -21.37
C GLY A 34 -31.77 9.44 -22.61
N ALA A 35 -30.51 9.77 -22.88
CA ALA A 35 -29.64 8.86 -23.61
C ALA A 35 -28.62 8.32 -22.60
N ASN A 36 -28.87 7.10 -22.13
CA ASN A 36 -27.89 6.24 -21.52
C ASN A 36 -26.62 6.25 -22.38
N ALA A 37 -25.65 7.11 -22.04
CA ALA A 37 -24.27 6.85 -22.36
C ALA A 37 -23.96 5.52 -21.68
N SER A 38 -23.84 4.47 -22.48
CA SER A 38 -23.64 3.06 -22.13
C SER A 38 -23.36 2.89 -20.64
N ALA A 39 -24.37 2.49 -19.87
CA ALA A 39 -24.15 2.06 -18.49
C ALA A 39 -23.23 0.86 -18.56
N SER A 40 -21.93 1.15 -18.47
CA SER A 40 -20.84 0.22 -18.35
C SER A 40 -21.29 -0.90 -17.41
N ASN A 41 -21.26 -2.17 -17.87
CA ASN A 41 -21.66 -3.35 -17.10
C ASN A 41 -20.65 -3.64 -15.97
N LEU A 42 -20.24 -2.60 -15.23
CA LEU A 42 -19.40 -2.71 -14.06
C LEU A 42 -20.17 -3.39 -12.94
N SER A 43 -19.47 -4.30 -12.26
CA SER A 43 -19.91 -4.83 -10.97
C SER A 43 -20.05 -3.69 -9.94
N THR A 44 -20.75 -3.95 -8.83
CA THR A 44 -20.82 -3.00 -7.72
C THR A 44 -19.43 -2.63 -7.19
N ALA A 45 -18.52 -3.61 -7.08
CA ALA A 45 -17.15 -3.38 -6.64
C ALA A 45 -16.40 -2.44 -7.59
N GLN A 46 -16.51 -2.65 -8.90
CA GLN A 46 -15.91 -1.80 -9.93
C GLN A 46 -16.49 -0.39 -9.93
N LYS A 47 -17.82 -0.25 -9.81
CA LYS A 47 -18.48 1.06 -9.70
C LYS A 47 -18.01 1.84 -8.48
N ASN A 48 -17.95 1.19 -7.32
CA ASN A 48 -17.52 1.83 -6.09
C ASN A 48 -16.04 2.22 -6.14
N TYR A 49 -15.19 1.36 -6.72
CA TYR A 49 -13.79 1.69 -6.97
C TYR A 49 -13.65 2.90 -7.90
N GLU A 50 -14.26 2.87 -9.09
CA GLU A 50 -14.17 3.98 -10.07
C GLU A 50 -14.78 5.28 -9.54
N GLY A 51 -15.80 5.20 -8.70
CA GLY A 51 -16.44 6.34 -8.05
C GLY A 51 -15.47 7.23 -7.27
N MET A 52 -14.29 6.72 -6.90
CA MET A 52 -13.21 7.52 -6.29
C MET A 52 -11.87 7.42 -7.04
N ALA A 53 -11.51 6.25 -7.56
CA ALA A 53 -10.19 6.00 -8.13
C ALA A 53 -9.93 6.72 -9.46
N LEU A 54 -10.98 7.12 -10.19
CA LEU A 54 -10.79 7.91 -11.41
C LEU A 54 -10.15 9.27 -11.06
N SER A 55 -9.18 9.69 -11.86
CA SER A 55 -8.53 11.00 -11.70
C SER A 55 -9.52 12.16 -11.79
N ALA A 56 -10.56 12.02 -12.62
CA ALA A 56 -11.69 12.96 -12.70
C ALA A 56 -12.47 13.09 -11.37
N ASN A 57 -12.40 12.07 -10.50
CA ASN A 57 -13.02 12.05 -9.17
C ASN A 57 -12.01 12.38 -8.05
N GLY A 58 -10.77 12.74 -8.40
CA GLY A 58 -9.72 13.15 -7.47
C GLY A 58 -8.78 12.03 -6.99
N GLY A 59 -9.13 10.76 -7.21
CA GLY A 59 -8.32 9.61 -6.82
C GLY A 59 -8.53 9.16 -5.37
N LEU A 60 -7.77 8.14 -5.01
CA LEU A 60 -7.75 7.52 -3.67
C LEU A 60 -6.54 8.03 -2.88
N HIS A 61 -6.73 8.31 -1.60
CA HIS A 61 -5.68 8.79 -0.71
C HIS A 61 -5.60 7.91 0.54
N TYR A 62 -4.67 6.95 0.56
CA TYR A 62 -4.38 6.12 1.73
C TYR A 62 -3.49 6.90 2.70
N LEU A 63 -3.91 7.03 3.97
CA LEU A 63 -3.14 7.75 4.99
C LEU A 63 -2.17 6.82 5.70
N ASP A 64 -0.93 7.28 5.85
CA ASP A 64 0.13 6.64 6.61
C ASP A 64 0.72 7.63 7.63
N ASP A 65 1.07 7.09 8.79
CA ASP A 65 1.43 7.88 9.95
C ASP A 65 2.53 7.22 10.79
N SER A 66 3.34 8.09 11.38
CA SER A 66 4.14 7.78 12.55
C SER A 66 4.36 9.06 13.30
N LEU A 67 3.85 9.14 14.52
CA LEU A 67 4.10 10.29 15.39
C LEU A 67 4.90 9.83 16.61
N SER A 68 6.12 10.31 16.70
CA SER A 68 7.01 10.11 17.84
C SER A 68 7.40 11.46 18.43
N PHE A 69 7.47 11.53 19.75
CA PHE A 69 7.75 12.75 20.48
C PHE A 69 8.48 12.47 21.80
N THR A 70 9.25 13.44 22.25
CA THR A 70 9.93 13.43 23.55
C THR A 70 9.45 14.60 24.40
N SER A 71 9.35 14.43 25.71
CA SER A 71 9.08 15.50 26.65
C SER A 71 10.32 15.87 27.46
N SER A 72 10.51 17.17 27.71
CA SER A 72 11.49 17.66 28.67
C SER A 72 10.97 17.49 30.11
N SER A 73 11.86 17.65 31.08
CA SER A 73 11.50 17.74 32.50
C SER A 73 10.59 18.93 32.84
N THR A 74 10.49 19.93 31.95
CA THR A 74 9.58 21.08 32.04
C THR A 74 8.26 20.86 31.31
N GLY A 75 8.05 19.67 30.72
CA GLY A 75 6.87 19.34 29.93
C GLY A 75 6.89 19.88 28.50
N ALA A 76 7.99 20.46 28.01
CA ALA A 76 8.11 20.88 26.62
C ALA A 76 8.20 19.65 25.71
N ILE A 77 7.38 19.61 24.66
CA ILE A 77 7.34 18.46 23.75
C ILE A 77 8.10 18.80 22.46
N THR A 78 8.92 17.86 22.01
CA THR A 78 9.60 17.91 20.72
C THR A 78 9.15 16.72 19.88
N ILE A 79 8.54 17.00 18.73
CA ILE A 79 8.25 15.97 17.73
C ILE A 79 9.57 15.50 17.13
N THR A 80 9.80 14.20 17.11
CA THR A 80 11.03 13.64 16.55
C THR A 80 11.07 13.85 15.03
N PRO A 81 12.24 14.11 14.42
CA PRO A 81 12.35 14.30 12.97
C PRO A 81 11.91 13.09 12.12
N SER A 82 11.82 11.90 12.71
CA SER A 82 11.32 10.69 12.06
C SER A 82 9.79 10.62 11.96
N SER A 83 9.07 11.57 12.55
CA SER A 83 7.61 11.62 12.48
C SER A 83 7.15 12.01 11.09
N PHE A 84 6.08 11.38 10.62
CA PHE A 84 5.45 11.67 9.33
C PHE A 84 3.93 11.51 9.41
N PHE A 85 3.23 12.25 8.57
CA PHE A 85 1.82 12.06 8.30
C PHE A 85 1.58 12.43 6.84
N PHE A 86 1.37 11.42 6.00
CA PHE A 86 1.32 11.60 4.55
C PHE A 86 0.28 10.69 3.92
N THR A 87 -0.07 11.00 2.67
CA THR A 87 -0.90 10.14 1.85
C THR A 87 -0.10 9.49 0.75
N GLN A 88 -0.46 8.26 0.46
CA GLN A 88 -0.19 7.58 -0.79
C GLN A 88 -1.41 7.77 -1.67
N ASN A 89 -1.26 8.60 -2.69
CA ASN A 89 -2.29 8.96 -3.63
C ASN A 89 -2.24 7.99 -4.81
N SER A 90 -3.38 7.50 -5.25
CA SER A 90 -3.48 6.67 -6.44
C SER A 90 -4.67 7.08 -7.31
N SER A 91 -4.51 7.03 -8.63
CA SER A 91 -5.61 7.28 -9.56
C SER A 91 -5.41 6.59 -10.91
N ILE A 92 -6.52 6.31 -11.59
CA ILE A 92 -6.56 5.83 -12.98
C ILE A 92 -7.24 6.89 -13.86
N ALA A 93 -6.77 7.04 -15.11
CA ALA A 93 -7.27 8.10 -15.99
C ALA A 93 -8.68 7.82 -16.55
N GLN A 94 -9.06 6.56 -16.66
CA GLN A 94 -10.34 6.10 -17.21
C GLN A 94 -10.66 4.70 -16.68
N SER A 95 -11.86 4.20 -16.98
CA SER A 95 -12.30 2.85 -16.60
C SER A 95 -11.39 1.75 -17.14
N ALA A 96 -11.05 0.78 -16.30
CA ALA A 96 -10.32 -0.42 -16.72
C ALA A 96 -11.17 -1.44 -17.50
N LEU A 97 -12.47 -1.16 -17.71
CA LEU A 97 -13.29 -1.91 -18.66
C LEU A 97 -12.80 -1.73 -20.10
N ASN A 98 -12.16 -0.59 -20.40
CA ASN A 98 -11.61 -0.28 -21.73
C ASN A 98 -10.20 -0.86 -21.95
N GLY A 99 -9.79 -1.82 -21.12
CA GLY A 99 -8.45 -2.40 -21.09
C GLY A 99 -7.64 -1.92 -19.88
N THR A 100 -6.50 -2.57 -19.66
CA THR A 100 -5.61 -2.29 -18.54
C THR A 100 -5.22 -0.81 -18.48
N GLN A 101 -5.31 -0.21 -17.28
CA GLN A 101 -4.99 1.19 -17.06
C GLN A 101 -3.77 1.34 -16.16
N PRO A 102 -2.82 2.23 -16.50
CA PRO A 102 -1.74 2.56 -15.57
C PRO A 102 -2.30 3.24 -14.32
N LEU A 103 -1.83 2.80 -13.15
CA LEU A 103 -2.11 3.44 -11.87
C LEU A 103 -1.08 4.53 -11.64
N THR A 104 -1.52 5.79 -11.59
CA THR A 104 -0.66 6.91 -11.20
C THR A 104 -0.55 6.93 -9.69
N MET A 105 0.65 6.76 -9.15
CA MET A 105 0.90 6.78 -7.70
C MET A 105 1.79 7.96 -7.32
N THR A 106 1.37 8.75 -6.33
CA THR A 106 2.14 9.88 -5.78
C THR A 106 2.09 9.90 -4.26
N ASN A 107 3.05 10.55 -3.60
CA ASN A 107 3.00 10.79 -2.16
C ASN A 107 2.85 12.29 -1.89
N SER A 108 2.08 12.65 -0.88
CA SER A 108 1.96 14.04 -0.45
C SER A 108 1.79 14.15 1.05
N THR A 109 2.36 15.18 1.68
CA THR A 109 2.15 15.40 3.11
C THR A 109 0.68 15.68 3.42
N ALA A 110 0.21 15.17 4.56
CA ALA A 110 -1.13 15.42 5.11
C ALA A 110 -1.09 16.44 6.26
N ALA A 111 0.07 16.61 6.89
CA ALA A 111 0.42 17.66 7.84
C ALA A 111 1.48 18.60 7.21
N GLN A 112 1.42 19.91 7.48
CA GLN A 112 2.32 20.85 6.81
C GLN A 112 3.73 20.87 7.42
N THR A 113 3.87 20.54 8.71
CA THR A 113 5.16 20.61 9.40
C THR A 113 5.91 19.28 9.42
N LEU A 114 5.28 18.19 8.99
CA LEU A 114 5.91 16.87 8.93
C LEU A 114 6.50 16.57 7.54
N PRO A 115 7.73 16.05 7.47
CA PRO A 115 8.36 15.70 6.20
C PRO A 115 7.71 14.47 5.56
N LEU A 116 7.87 14.34 4.24
CA LEU A 116 7.70 13.04 3.58
C LEU A 116 8.88 12.14 3.99
N PRO A 117 8.62 10.91 4.48
CA PRO A 117 9.70 9.99 4.80
C PRO A 117 10.39 9.53 3.51
N VAL A 118 11.69 9.27 3.60
CA VAL A 118 12.38 8.47 2.58
C VAL A 118 11.96 7.03 2.80
N LEU A 119 11.36 6.44 1.79
CA LEU A 119 10.88 5.08 1.92
C LEU A 119 11.71 4.15 1.02
N ALA A 120 11.84 2.91 1.47
CA ALA A 120 12.66 1.91 0.79
C ALA A 120 11.81 1.04 -0.15
N ALA A 121 12.39 0.67 -1.28
CA ALA A 121 11.76 -0.28 -2.20
C ALA A 121 11.72 -1.68 -1.56
N ALA A 122 10.54 -2.30 -1.54
CA ALA A 122 10.42 -3.73 -1.29
C ALA A 122 11.10 -4.52 -2.41
N ARG A 123 11.55 -5.75 -2.10
CA ARG A 123 12.26 -6.61 -3.04
C ARG A 123 11.55 -7.96 -3.11
N TYR A 124 11.42 -8.49 -4.31
CA TYR A 124 10.69 -9.72 -4.57
C TYR A 124 11.54 -10.67 -5.40
N MET A 125 11.43 -11.96 -5.10
CA MET A 125 12.01 -13.02 -5.91
C MET A 125 11.00 -13.40 -6.99
N VAL A 126 11.41 -13.32 -8.26
CA VAL A 126 10.62 -13.75 -9.42
C VAL A 126 11.52 -14.56 -10.34
N ASN A 127 11.15 -15.82 -10.58
CA ASN A 127 11.87 -16.74 -11.48
C ASN A 127 13.39 -16.79 -11.22
N GLY A 128 13.81 -16.87 -9.95
CA GLY A 128 15.21 -16.96 -9.56
C GLY A 128 15.95 -15.63 -9.49
N THR A 129 15.29 -14.51 -9.84
CA THR A 129 15.89 -13.18 -9.88
C THR A 129 15.24 -12.26 -8.84
N ILE A 130 16.05 -11.46 -8.16
CA ILE A 130 15.57 -10.46 -7.21
C ILE A 130 15.30 -9.16 -7.97
N TYR A 131 14.07 -8.67 -7.85
CA TYR A 131 13.65 -7.40 -8.40
C TYR A 131 13.29 -6.43 -7.27
N SER A 132 13.64 -5.16 -7.45
CA SER A 132 13.16 -4.08 -6.58
C SER A 132 11.87 -3.51 -7.15
N LEU A 133 10.89 -3.25 -6.29
CA LEU A 133 9.69 -2.49 -6.62
C LEU A 133 10.08 -1.11 -7.15
N GLY A 134 9.39 -0.65 -8.20
CA GLY A 134 9.54 0.72 -8.69
C GLY A 134 9.29 1.74 -7.58
N MET A 135 9.99 2.87 -7.62
CA MET A 135 9.79 4.00 -6.69
C MET A 135 9.70 5.29 -7.52
N PRO A 136 8.50 5.77 -7.93
CA PRO A 136 7.18 5.30 -7.53
C PRO A 136 6.86 3.86 -7.84
N ALA A 137 5.99 3.26 -7.03
CA ALA A 137 5.36 2.00 -7.37
C ALA A 137 4.69 2.16 -8.73
N GLN A 138 5.12 1.33 -9.68
CA GLN A 138 4.53 1.25 -11.00
C GLN A 138 3.49 0.15 -10.92
N ALA A 139 2.24 0.49 -11.21
CA ALA A 139 1.16 -0.48 -11.13
C ALA A 139 0.17 -0.31 -12.28
N GLN A 140 -0.58 -1.37 -12.55
CA GLN A 140 -1.67 -1.37 -13.52
C GLN A 140 -2.94 -1.94 -12.89
N ILE A 141 -4.07 -1.39 -13.32
CA ILE A 141 -5.39 -1.83 -12.93
C ILE A 141 -6.03 -2.58 -14.09
N SER A 142 -6.59 -3.75 -13.81
CA SER A 142 -7.45 -4.48 -14.73
C SER A 142 -8.66 -5.04 -14.00
N TYR A 143 -9.71 -5.41 -14.74
CA TYR A 143 -10.86 -6.10 -14.17
C TYR A 143 -10.79 -7.60 -14.41
N LYS A 144 -10.94 -8.37 -13.33
CA LYS A 144 -11.03 -9.83 -13.36
C LYS A 144 -12.39 -10.26 -12.84
N GLY A 145 -13.31 -10.58 -13.77
CA GLY A 145 -14.71 -10.79 -13.43
C GLY A 145 -15.28 -9.53 -12.77
N ASN A 146 -15.76 -9.66 -11.52
CA ASN A 146 -16.32 -8.56 -10.74
C ASN A 146 -15.29 -7.77 -9.94
N ASN A 147 -14.03 -8.21 -9.91
CA ASN A 147 -13.00 -7.72 -9.00
C ASN A 147 -12.04 -6.77 -9.71
N VAL A 148 -11.27 -6.02 -8.91
CA VAL A 148 -10.25 -5.08 -9.37
C VAL A 148 -8.88 -5.71 -9.10
N GLN A 149 -8.11 -6.02 -10.15
CA GLN A 149 -6.75 -6.51 -10.00
C GLN A 149 -5.77 -5.36 -10.12
N GLU A 150 -4.83 -5.27 -9.17
CA GLU A 150 -3.68 -4.37 -9.22
C GLU A 150 -2.41 -5.20 -9.41
N ASP A 151 -1.70 -4.98 -10.51
CA ASP A 151 -0.41 -5.61 -10.81
C ASP A 151 0.70 -4.61 -10.57
N TYR A 152 1.64 -4.92 -9.66
CA TYR A 152 2.77 -4.07 -9.31
C TYR A 152 4.02 -4.55 -10.05
N PHE A 153 4.76 -3.60 -10.62
CA PHE A 153 5.91 -3.84 -11.47
C PHE A 153 7.23 -3.49 -10.77
N ALA A 154 8.26 -4.23 -11.14
CA ALA A 154 9.64 -3.92 -10.79
C ALA A 154 10.07 -2.58 -11.40
N THR A 155 11.25 -2.11 -10.99
CA THR A 155 11.93 -0.94 -11.56
C THR A 155 12.16 -0.99 -13.08
N ASP A 156 12.11 -2.18 -13.71
CA ASP A 156 12.19 -2.34 -15.16
C ASP A 156 10.88 -2.00 -15.91
N GLY A 157 9.78 -1.80 -15.17
CA GLY A 157 8.45 -1.46 -15.69
C GLY A 157 7.73 -2.56 -16.47
N VAL A 158 8.27 -3.78 -16.47
CA VAL A 158 7.70 -4.91 -17.23
C VAL A 158 7.50 -6.16 -16.38
N THR A 159 8.34 -6.40 -15.38
CA THR A 159 8.26 -7.59 -14.53
C THR A 159 7.23 -7.36 -13.41
N ILE A 160 6.14 -8.13 -13.43
CA ILE A 160 5.19 -8.15 -12.30
C ILE A 160 5.85 -8.86 -11.12
N ILE A 161 5.91 -8.16 -9.98
CA ILE A 161 6.54 -8.65 -8.75
C ILE A 161 5.54 -9.01 -7.66
N HIS A 162 4.32 -8.45 -7.75
CA HIS A 162 3.23 -8.71 -6.82
C HIS A 162 1.91 -8.32 -7.49
N SER A 163 0.86 -9.11 -7.25
CA SER A 163 -0.49 -8.80 -7.71
C SER A 163 -1.48 -8.90 -6.56
N THR A 164 -2.46 -7.99 -6.53
CA THR A 164 -3.57 -8.02 -5.57
C THR A 164 -4.91 -8.06 -6.29
N LEU A 165 -5.90 -8.67 -5.65
CA LEU A 165 -7.28 -8.70 -6.11
C LEU A 165 -8.18 -8.03 -5.05
N GLY A 166 -8.68 -6.85 -5.37
CA GLY A 166 -9.72 -6.15 -4.63
C GLY A 166 -11.09 -6.79 -4.88
N THR A 167 -11.64 -7.42 -3.85
CA THR A 167 -12.88 -8.21 -3.92
C THR A 167 -14.11 -7.47 -3.40
N SER A 168 -13.91 -6.41 -2.62
CA SER A 168 -14.99 -5.58 -2.09
C SER A 168 -14.54 -4.14 -1.92
N TYR A 169 -15.43 -3.22 -2.26
CA TYR A 169 -15.25 -1.78 -2.14
C TYR A 169 -16.53 -1.17 -1.57
N THR A 170 -16.46 -0.60 -0.36
CA THR A 170 -17.61 0.00 0.32
C THR A 170 -17.34 1.48 0.59
N VAL A 171 -18.21 2.34 0.08
CA VAL A 171 -18.10 3.80 0.25
C VAL A 171 -18.96 4.26 1.42
N SER A 172 -18.37 5.11 2.28
CA SER A 172 -19.04 5.77 3.39
C SER A 172 -18.89 7.28 3.25
N ASN A 173 -20.02 7.99 3.19
CA ASN A 173 -20.02 9.45 3.13
C ASN A 173 -19.68 10.05 4.50
N LEU A 174 -18.97 11.19 4.48
CA LEU A 174 -18.56 11.95 5.64
C LEU A 174 -19.23 13.33 5.60
N SER A 175 -19.75 13.78 6.73
CA SER A 175 -20.39 15.08 6.88
C SER A 175 -20.33 15.56 8.33
N GLY A 176 -20.55 16.85 8.54
CA GLY A 176 -20.49 17.46 9.87
C GLY A 176 -19.07 17.48 10.45
N LEU A 177 -18.96 17.46 11.77
CA LEU A 177 -17.69 17.55 12.48
C LEU A 177 -16.81 16.33 12.23
N ILE A 178 -15.52 16.57 11.99
CA ILE A 178 -14.53 15.49 11.88
C ILE A 178 -14.53 14.63 13.14
N ALA A 179 -14.63 15.25 14.32
CA ALA A 179 -14.68 14.56 15.62
C ALA A 179 -15.88 13.60 15.78
N SER A 180 -16.92 13.73 14.94
CA SER A 180 -18.11 12.87 14.95
C SER A 180 -18.08 11.78 13.88
N SER A 181 -16.92 11.55 13.24
CA SER A 181 -16.77 10.50 12.23
C SER A 181 -16.98 9.11 12.82
N PRO A 182 -17.32 8.11 11.99
CA PRO A 182 -17.39 6.71 12.43
C PRO A 182 -16.09 6.30 13.15
N PRO A 183 -16.16 5.61 14.32
CA PRO A 183 -14.98 5.19 15.06
C PRO A 183 -13.99 4.40 14.21
N GLU A 184 -14.50 3.56 13.30
CA GLU A 184 -13.66 2.80 12.38
C GLU A 184 -12.71 3.69 11.56
N LEU A 185 -13.07 4.92 11.21
CA LEU A 185 -12.18 5.79 10.46
C LEU A 185 -10.92 6.15 11.27
N PHE A 186 -11.06 6.31 12.59
CA PHE A 186 -9.94 6.63 13.47
C PHE A 186 -9.21 5.38 13.94
N ASP A 187 -9.93 4.34 14.34
CA ASP A 187 -9.33 3.13 14.90
C ASP A 187 -8.55 2.35 13.82
N ASN A 188 -9.04 2.39 12.57
CA ASN A 188 -8.60 1.50 11.50
C ASN A 188 -7.87 2.19 10.35
N SER A 189 -7.43 3.44 10.53
CA SER A 189 -6.62 4.13 9.52
C SER A 189 -5.56 5.01 10.18
N GLY A 190 -4.57 5.44 9.40
CA GLY A 190 -3.58 6.38 9.90
C GLY A 190 -4.16 7.74 10.31
N LEU A 191 -5.43 8.03 10.00
CA LEU A 191 -6.11 9.21 10.52
C LEU A 191 -6.19 9.21 12.05
N GLY A 192 -6.26 8.03 12.69
CA GLY A 192 -6.32 7.91 14.15
C GLY A 192 -5.25 8.70 14.89
N VAL A 193 -4.09 8.92 14.26
CA VAL A 193 -2.99 9.68 14.85
C VAL A 193 -3.40 11.09 15.30
N ILE A 194 -4.34 11.73 14.62
CA ILE A 194 -4.79 13.09 14.95
C ILE A 194 -5.68 13.11 16.19
N THR A 195 -6.20 11.96 16.61
CA THR A 195 -7.03 11.85 17.82
C THR A 195 -6.19 11.80 19.10
N ASN A 196 -4.88 11.57 18.98
CA ASN A 196 -3.94 11.66 20.08
C ASN A 196 -3.91 13.09 20.65
N THR A 197 -3.43 13.20 21.89
CA THR A 197 -3.22 14.48 22.55
C THR A 197 -1.78 14.62 23.00
N ILE A 198 -1.27 15.84 22.90
CA ILE A 198 0.09 16.22 23.31
C ILE A 198 -0.06 17.25 24.43
N ASN A 199 0.28 16.87 25.67
CA ASN A 199 0.02 17.66 26.88
C ASN A 199 -1.46 18.13 27.02
N GLY A 200 -2.40 17.25 26.66
CA GLY A 200 -3.84 17.58 26.70
C GLY A 200 -4.33 18.47 25.54
N ASN A 201 -3.44 18.94 24.66
CA ASN A 201 -3.83 19.67 23.46
C ASN A 201 -4.21 18.69 22.34
N SER A 202 -5.29 19.03 21.64
CA SER A 202 -5.72 18.31 20.43
C SER A 202 -4.75 18.54 19.29
N LEU A 203 -4.48 17.50 18.53
CA LEU A 203 -3.63 17.54 17.33
C LEU A 203 -4.34 18.07 16.08
N TYR A 204 -5.65 18.32 16.19
CA TYR A 204 -6.46 18.92 15.15
C TYR A 204 -7.55 19.81 15.75
N ASN A 205 -8.07 20.72 14.93
CA ASN A 205 -9.23 21.53 15.23
C ASN A 205 -10.49 20.64 15.34
N ARG A 206 -10.94 20.37 16.56
CA ARG A 206 -12.14 19.54 16.82
C ARG A 206 -13.45 20.17 16.34
N GLN A 207 -13.45 21.45 15.98
CA GLN A 207 -14.60 22.15 15.38
C GLN A 207 -14.56 22.15 13.84
N ALA A 208 -13.54 21.53 13.23
CA ALA A 208 -13.44 21.42 11.78
C ALA A 208 -14.50 20.45 11.24
N ASN A 209 -15.07 20.81 10.09
CA ASN A 209 -16.08 20.03 9.39
C ASN A 209 -15.51 19.36 8.15
N TRP A 210 -16.11 18.23 7.80
CA TRP A 210 -15.93 17.63 6.48
C TRP A 210 -16.45 18.56 5.38
N GLN A 211 -15.69 18.68 4.29
CA GLN A 211 -16.12 19.38 3.09
C GLN A 211 -17.27 18.60 2.42
N THR A 212 -18.10 19.31 1.67
CA THR A 212 -19.17 18.68 0.87
C THR A 212 -18.58 17.62 -0.06
N GLY A 213 -19.20 16.44 -0.09
CA GLY A 213 -18.74 15.31 -0.90
C GLY A 213 -17.57 14.53 -0.29
N ALA A 214 -17.12 14.85 0.93
CA ALA A 214 -16.15 14.04 1.65
C ALA A 214 -16.66 12.61 1.85
N ALA A 215 -15.79 11.63 1.62
CA ALA A 215 -16.09 10.23 1.81
C ALA A 215 -14.80 9.43 1.97
N TYR A 216 -14.93 8.20 2.47
CA TYR A 216 -13.87 7.21 2.44
C TYR A 216 -14.38 5.91 1.84
N ILE A 217 -13.44 5.10 1.35
CA ILE A 217 -13.70 3.77 0.80
C ILE A 217 -12.93 2.72 1.57
N LYS A 218 -13.61 1.61 1.89
CA LYS A 218 -13.02 0.39 2.44
C LYS A 218 -12.75 -0.59 1.31
N ALA A 219 -11.51 -1.02 1.16
CA ALA A 219 -11.11 -2.03 0.18
C ALA A 219 -10.68 -3.32 0.88
N VAL A 220 -11.31 -4.44 0.53
CA VAL A 220 -10.85 -5.79 0.92
C VAL A 220 -10.05 -6.37 -0.25
N ARG A 221 -8.83 -6.82 0.04
CA ARG A 221 -7.88 -7.30 -0.97
C ARG A 221 -7.29 -8.64 -0.55
N GLN A 222 -6.85 -9.41 -1.54
CA GLN A 222 -6.05 -10.62 -1.33
C GLN A 222 -4.89 -10.66 -2.31
N VAL A 223 -3.85 -11.41 -1.98
CA VAL A 223 -2.71 -11.65 -2.89
C VAL A 223 -3.14 -12.58 -4.02
N VAL A 224 -2.61 -12.35 -5.23
CA VAL A 224 -2.75 -13.23 -6.39
C VAL A 224 -1.38 -13.84 -6.71
N GLY A 225 -1.32 -15.17 -6.66
CA GLY A 225 -0.09 -15.94 -6.78
C GLY A 225 0.75 -15.94 -5.49
N ASP A 226 1.57 -16.98 -5.32
CA ASP A 226 2.55 -17.00 -4.23
C ASP A 226 3.57 -15.87 -4.42
N THR A 227 3.70 -15.01 -3.41
CA THR A 227 4.65 -13.88 -3.41
C THR A 227 5.78 -14.17 -2.43
N LEU A 228 7.01 -14.14 -2.92
CA LEU A 228 8.21 -14.22 -2.09
C LEU A 228 8.87 -12.84 -2.00
N GLU A 229 8.61 -12.14 -0.89
CA GLU A 229 9.29 -10.89 -0.54
C GLU A 229 10.63 -11.24 0.14
N VAL A 230 11.71 -10.57 -0.24
CA VAL A 230 13.08 -10.89 0.19
C VAL A 230 13.78 -9.65 0.75
N GLY A 231 14.79 -9.86 1.58
CA GLY A 231 15.54 -8.76 2.16
C GLY A 231 16.88 -9.19 2.75
N ASP A 232 17.62 -8.20 3.25
CA ASP A 232 18.90 -8.41 3.93
C ASP A 232 18.69 -9.18 5.24
N CYS A 233 19.53 -10.17 5.49
CA CYS A 233 19.52 -10.88 6.76
C CYS A 233 20.17 -10.09 7.91
N ILE A 234 20.97 -9.07 7.59
CA ILE A 234 21.70 -8.25 8.56
C ILE A 234 21.56 -6.76 8.24
N ALA A 235 21.71 -5.92 9.27
CA ALA A 235 21.79 -4.48 9.12
C ALA A 235 23.24 -4.03 8.83
N PRO A 236 23.46 -2.90 8.14
CA PRO A 236 22.44 -2.06 7.50
C PRO A 236 21.83 -2.73 6.26
N ALA A 237 20.54 -2.49 6.03
CA ALA A 237 19.87 -2.99 4.83
C ALA A 237 20.44 -2.30 3.57
N THR A 238 20.61 -3.08 2.51
CA THR A 238 21.05 -2.60 1.20
C THR A 238 19.88 -1.97 0.43
N THR A 239 20.22 -1.24 -0.63
CA THR A 239 19.24 -0.74 -1.61
C THR A 239 19.43 -1.47 -2.93
N GLY A 240 18.35 -1.67 -3.68
CA GLY A 240 18.39 -2.41 -4.94
C GLY A 240 18.40 -3.93 -4.78
N PRO A 241 18.66 -4.68 -5.87
CA PRO A 241 18.47 -6.13 -5.92
C PRO A 241 19.57 -6.94 -5.20
N SER A 242 20.71 -6.33 -4.86
CA SER A 242 21.82 -6.99 -4.20
C SER A 242 21.60 -7.05 -2.69
N ILE A 243 21.06 -8.16 -2.20
CA ILE A 243 20.77 -8.37 -0.78
C ILE A 243 21.92 -9.05 -0.03
N THR A 244 22.02 -8.80 1.27
CA THR A 244 23.03 -9.43 2.13
C THR A 244 22.55 -10.81 2.61
N PRO A 245 23.33 -11.89 2.40
CA PRO A 245 22.94 -13.24 2.80
C PRO A 245 22.95 -13.43 4.32
N CYS A 246 22.20 -14.42 4.77
CA CYS A 246 22.24 -14.95 6.14
C CYS A 246 23.53 -15.76 6.38
N SER A 247 24.03 -16.42 5.33
CA SER A 247 25.32 -17.10 5.35
C SER A 247 25.90 -17.18 3.94
N SER A 248 27.16 -16.76 3.78
CA SER A 248 27.95 -16.96 2.56
C SER A 248 28.86 -18.19 2.64
N ALA A 249 29.04 -18.77 3.83
CA ALA A 249 29.89 -19.95 4.05
C ALA A 249 29.11 -21.27 3.91
N ILE A 250 27.82 -21.25 4.23
CA ILE A 250 26.93 -22.39 4.10
C ILE A 250 26.09 -22.19 2.85
N GLY A 251 26.23 -23.09 1.87
CA GLY A 251 25.53 -23.00 0.58
C GLY A 251 24.30 -23.91 0.46
N THR A 252 24.00 -24.74 1.48
CA THR A 252 22.88 -25.69 1.47
C THR A 252 21.87 -25.46 2.58
N LEU A 253 20.57 -25.64 2.29
CA LEU A 253 19.51 -25.48 3.30
C LEU A 253 19.66 -26.50 4.43
N GLU A 254 20.02 -27.73 4.09
CA GLU A 254 20.25 -28.82 5.03
C GLU A 254 21.33 -28.47 6.05
N GLY A 255 22.44 -27.87 5.60
CA GLY A 255 23.55 -27.49 6.47
C GLY A 255 23.34 -26.16 7.19
N PHE A 256 22.29 -25.40 6.86
CA PHE A 256 22.03 -24.09 7.44
C PHE A 256 21.33 -24.15 8.79
N PHE A 257 20.55 -25.20 9.04
CA PHE A 257 19.83 -25.38 10.30
C PHE A 257 20.66 -26.15 11.34
N PRO A 258 20.47 -25.88 12.65
CA PRO A 258 19.58 -24.88 13.24
C PRO A 258 20.04 -23.44 12.96
N HIS A 259 19.09 -22.52 12.75
CA HIS A 259 19.38 -21.10 12.54
C HIS A 259 18.44 -20.20 13.33
N THR A 260 19.01 -19.23 14.05
CA THR A 260 18.26 -18.19 14.76
C THR A 260 18.09 -16.96 13.88
N SER A 261 16.84 -16.67 13.51
CA SER A 261 16.46 -15.49 12.74
C SER A 261 16.72 -14.22 13.53
N ALA A 262 17.51 -13.30 12.99
CA ALA A 262 17.67 -11.97 13.57
C ALA A 262 16.39 -11.10 13.44
N THR A 263 15.45 -11.48 12.57
CA THR A 263 14.24 -10.68 12.31
C THR A 263 13.13 -10.93 13.32
N ASP A 264 12.94 -12.18 13.74
CA ASP A 264 11.86 -12.61 14.64
C ASP A 264 12.37 -13.31 15.91
N GLY A 265 13.68 -13.49 16.06
CA GLY A 265 14.31 -14.10 17.24
C GLY A 265 14.07 -15.60 17.38
N LYS A 266 13.38 -16.24 16.43
CA LYS A 266 13.08 -17.68 16.49
C LYS A 266 14.23 -18.50 15.94
N THR A 267 14.59 -19.57 16.67
CA THR A 267 15.46 -20.63 16.17
C THR A 267 14.61 -21.62 15.38
N TYR A 268 14.90 -21.72 14.09
CA TYR A 268 14.27 -22.65 13.17
C TYR A 268 15.12 -23.91 13.03
N GLN A 269 14.45 -25.06 13.07
CA GLN A 269 15.01 -26.37 12.74
C GLN A 269 14.65 -26.75 11.31
N GLN A 270 15.43 -27.65 10.70
CA GLN A 270 15.10 -28.15 9.36
C GLN A 270 13.70 -28.78 9.31
N THR A 271 13.28 -29.44 10.40
CA THR A 271 11.97 -30.10 10.54
C THR A 271 10.80 -29.14 10.74
N ASP A 272 11.04 -27.85 11.03
CA ASP A 272 9.96 -26.86 11.24
C ASP A 272 9.34 -26.38 9.92
N GLY A 273 9.81 -26.90 8.79
CA GLY A 273 9.46 -26.47 7.45
C GLY A 273 9.71 -27.55 6.41
N GLN A 274 9.52 -27.17 5.16
CA GLN A 274 9.71 -28.06 4.01
C GLN A 274 10.57 -27.39 2.96
N ILE A 275 11.44 -28.17 2.32
CA ILE A 275 12.21 -27.69 1.18
C ILE A 275 11.42 -27.91 -0.11
N VAL A 276 11.18 -26.82 -0.83
CA VAL A 276 10.39 -26.76 -2.06
C VAL A 276 11.12 -25.93 -3.12
N THR A 277 10.61 -25.94 -4.34
CA THR A 277 10.96 -24.92 -5.34
C THR A 277 9.94 -23.80 -5.23
N LEU A 278 10.39 -22.57 -4.95
CA LEU A 278 9.55 -21.39 -4.77
C LEU A 278 10.13 -20.24 -5.59
N ALA A 279 9.31 -19.60 -6.42
CA ALA A 279 9.73 -18.45 -7.24
C ALA A 279 11.04 -18.67 -8.02
N GLY A 280 11.28 -19.89 -8.51
CA GLY A 280 12.49 -20.25 -9.26
C GLY A 280 13.74 -20.56 -8.43
N VAL A 281 13.66 -20.54 -7.10
CA VAL A 281 14.76 -20.92 -6.20
C VAL A 281 14.41 -22.13 -5.35
N ARG A 282 15.44 -22.84 -4.89
CA ARG A 282 15.28 -23.86 -3.85
C ARG A 282 15.17 -23.19 -2.49
N ALA A 283 14.06 -23.42 -1.80
CA ALA A 283 13.69 -22.70 -0.59
C ALA A 283 13.16 -23.64 0.50
N TRP A 284 13.57 -23.41 1.74
CA TRP A 284 12.93 -23.94 2.93
C TRP A 284 11.84 -22.96 3.37
N VAL A 285 10.61 -23.46 3.57
CA VAL A 285 9.45 -22.67 3.98
C VAL A 285 8.97 -23.19 5.32
N ALA A 286 8.88 -22.30 6.32
CA ALA A 286 8.35 -22.64 7.64
C ALA A 286 6.89 -23.09 7.56
N THR A 287 6.51 -24.06 8.40
CA THR A 287 5.10 -24.48 8.57
C THR A 287 4.32 -23.53 9.48
N ALA A 288 5.00 -22.92 10.46
CA ALA A 288 4.41 -21.96 11.37
C ALA A 288 4.33 -20.56 10.75
N VAL A 289 3.19 -19.90 10.95
CA VAL A 289 2.97 -18.51 10.53
C VAL A 289 3.80 -17.54 11.37
N LEU A 290 4.20 -16.42 10.76
CA LEU A 290 4.80 -15.29 11.45
C LEU A 290 3.74 -14.49 12.22
N ASN A 291 4.17 -13.78 13.26
CA ASN A 291 3.31 -12.85 14.00
C ASN A 291 3.22 -11.51 13.25
N THR A 292 2.51 -11.53 12.14
CA THR A 292 2.28 -10.40 11.22
C THR A 292 0.79 -10.24 10.96
N ALA A 293 0.35 -9.05 10.55
CA ALA A 293 -1.08 -8.80 10.31
C ALA A 293 -1.59 -9.67 9.16
N THR A 294 -0.88 -9.64 8.02
CA THR A 294 -1.09 -10.57 6.92
C THR A 294 -0.41 -11.90 7.27
N THR A 295 -1.08 -13.02 6.96
CA THR A 295 -0.51 -14.35 7.19
C THR A 295 0.70 -14.58 6.30
N GLU A 296 1.87 -14.75 6.91
CA GLU A 296 3.15 -14.91 6.22
C GLU A 296 3.96 -16.06 6.82
N TYR A 297 4.85 -16.64 6.02
CA TYR A 297 5.72 -17.74 6.45
C TYR A 297 7.19 -17.35 6.26
N ARG A 298 8.04 -17.68 7.23
CA ARG A 298 9.48 -17.50 7.09
C ARG A 298 10.02 -18.38 5.96
N VAL A 299 10.87 -17.81 5.12
CA VAL A 299 11.58 -18.53 4.06
C VAL A 299 13.08 -18.34 4.21
N TYR A 300 13.83 -19.41 4.01
CA TYR A 300 15.26 -19.37 3.70
C TYR A 300 15.49 -19.99 2.33
N TYR A 301 16.30 -19.38 1.48
CA TYR A 301 16.50 -19.88 0.12
C TYR A 301 17.95 -19.84 -0.32
N GLN A 302 18.30 -20.78 -1.20
CA GLN A 302 19.62 -20.86 -1.82
C GLN A 302 19.63 -20.00 -3.08
N ASN A 303 20.62 -19.11 -3.16
CA ASN A 303 20.91 -18.37 -4.38
C ASN A 303 22.42 -18.12 -4.46
N ASN A 304 23.04 -18.17 -5.64
CA ASN A 304 24.46 -17.84 -5.82
C ASN A 304 25.43 -18.42 -4.76
N GLY A 305 25.21 -19.67 -4.32
CA GLY A 305 26.06 -20.35 -3.33
C GLY A 305 25.91 -19.90 -1.86
N ALA A 306 24.91 -19.06 -1.56
CA ALA A 306 24.64 -18.53 -0.21
C ALA A 306 23.18 -18.77 0.20
N ILE A 307 22.89 -18.60 1.50
CA ILE A 307 21.53 -18.64 2.06
C ILE A 307 21.04 -17.24 2.35
N TYR A 308 19.83 -16.95 1.90
CA TYR A 308 19.13 -15.67 2.10
C TYR A 308 17.81 -15.90 2.81
N SER A 309 17.17 -14.81 3.26
CA SER A 309 15.87 -14.85 3.92
C SER A 309 14.79 -14.11 3.13
N GLY A 310 13.55 -14.52 3.36
CA GLY A 310 12.38 -13.85 2.87
C GLY A 310 11.14 -14.20 3.68
N VAL A 311 10.00 -13.74 3.19
CA VAL A 311 8.67 -14.09 3.67
C VAL A 311 7.80 -14.50 2.50
N LEU A 312 7.08 -15.60 2.66
CA LEU A 312 6.10 -16.08 1.70
C LEU A 312 4.71 -15.63 2.14
N THR A 313 4.01 -14.94 1.25
CA THR A 313 2.55 -14.79 1.29
C THR A 313 1.95 -15.68 0.22
N LYS A 314 1.05 -16.59 0.61
CA LYS A 314 0.46 -17.56 -0.33
C LYS A 314 -0.65 -16.93 -1.17
N ASP A 315 -0.90 -17.49 -2.35
CA ASP A 315 -2.03 -17.12 -3.19
C ASP A 315 -3.36 -17.13 -2.40
N GLY A 316 -4.22 -16.15 -2.68
CA GLY A 316 -5.52 -15.99 -2.04
C GLY A 316 -5.47 -15.51 -0.59
N THR A 317 -4.29 -15.26 -0.01
CA THR A 317 -4.18 -14.75 1.36
C THR A 317 -4.78 -13.34 1.45
N PRO A 318 -5.78 -13.10 2.33
CA PRO A 318 -6.29 -11.75 2.56
C PRO A 318 -5.21 -10.83 3.06
N LEU A 319 -5.13 -9.64 2.47
CA LEU A 319 -4.24 -8.60 2.94
C LEU A 319 -4.83 -7.95 4.19
N GLN A 320 -4.03 -7.94 5.24
CA GLN A 320 -4.43 -7.43 6.56
C GLN A 320 -3.39 -6.46 7.09
N ILE A 321 -3.86 -5.46 7.83
CA ILE A 321 -3.03 -4.47 8.53
C ILE A 321 -3.38 -4.48 10.01
N TYR A 322 -2.41 -4.07 10.83
CA TYR A 322 -2.70 -3.73 12.22
C TYR A 322 -3.32 -2.33 12.25
N ALA A 323 -4.45 -2.21 12.93
CA ALA A 323 -5.02 -0.91 13.27
C ALA A 323 -4.11 -0.16 14.26
N LEU A 324 -4.27 1.16 14.34
CA LEU A 324 -3.38 1.99 15.16
C LEU A 324 -3.51 1.58 16.64
N GLY A 325 -2.38 1.29 17.29
CA GLY A 325 -2.34 0.94 18.71
C GLY A 325 -2.86 -0.47 19.05
N THR A 326 -3.15 -1.32 18.07
CA THR A 326 -3.62 -2.70 18.31
C THR A 326 -2.83 -3.74 17.52
N THR A 327 -2.77 -4.96 18.04
CA THR A 327 -2.22 -6.13 17.34
C THR A 327 -3.32 -7.02 16.74
N THR A 328 -4.58 -6.58 16.79
CA THR A 328 -5.68 -7.26 16.11
C THR A 328 -5.64 -6.91 14.61
N PRO A 329 -5.43 -7.88 13.71
CA PRO A 329 -5.44 -7.62 12.28
C PRO A 329 -6.85 -7.25 11.82
N GLN A 330 -6.92 -6.30 10.89
CA GLN A 330 -8.11 -6.02 10.10
C GLN A 330 -7.87 -6.35 8.63
N ASN A 331 -8.92 -6.73 7.91
CA ASN A 331 -8.85 -7.24 6.54
C ASN A 331 -9.28 -6.23 5.47
N PHE A 332 -9.26 -4.94 5.79
CA PHE A 332 -9.56 -3.88 4.85
C PHE A 332 -8.61 -2.69 5.00
N TYR A 333 -8.54 -1.91 3.93
CA TYR A 333 -7.79 -0.66 3.84
C TYR A 333 -8.78 0.49 3.68
N ILE A 334 -8.52 1.62 4.34
CA ILE A 334 -9.31 2.84 4.18
C ILE A 334 -8.53 3.83 3.33
N SER A 335 -9.15 4.32 2.25
CA SER A 335 -8.66 5.47 1.49
C SER A 335 -9.68 6.60 1.53
N LEU A 336 -9.20 7.83 1.65
CA LEU A 336 -10.02 9.04 1.57
C LEU A 336 -10.18 9.47 0.11
N ASN A 337 -11.28 10.16 -0.21
CA ASN A 337 -11.35 10.97 -1.43
C ASN A 337 -10.72 12.35 -1.21
N SER A 338 -10.59 13.14 -2.28
CA SER A 338 -9.89 14.43 -2.20
C SER A 338 -10.56 15.42 -1.24
N ALA A 339 -11.89 15.49 -1.21
CA ALA A 339 -12.62 16.38 -0.30
C ALA A 339 -12.34 16.03 1.18
N ALA A 340 -12.34 14.73 1.51
CA ALA A 340 -11.96 14.28 2.85
C ALA A 340 -10.48 14.60 3.16
N LEU A 341 -9.56 14.34 2.24
CA LEU A 341 -8.15 14.69 2.46
C LEU A 341 -7.96 16.20 2.73
N GLN A 342 -8.62 17.07 1.96
CA GLN A 342 -8.52 18.51 2.15
C GLN A 342 -9.10 18.98 3.49
N SER A 343 -10.20 18.36 3.95
CA SER A 343 -10.70 18.58 5.31
C SER A 343 -9.66 18.25 6.37
N ILE A 344 -8.96 17.12 6.25
CA ILE A 344 -7.91 16.74 7.20
C ILE A 344 -6.75 17.73 7.16
N LYS A 345 -6.23 18.05 5.96
CA LYS A 345 -5.15 19.03 5.79
C LYS A 345 -5.48 20.40 6.40
N SER A 346 -6.75 20.80 6.36
CA SER A 346 -7.21 22.08 6.93
C SER A 346 -7.45 22.01 8.44
N ALA A 347 -7.67 20.82 8.98
CA ALA A 347 -7.99 20.62 10.40
C ALA A 347 -6.75 20.37 11.26
N VAL A 348 -5.71 19.77 10.71
CA VAL A 348 -4.47 19.42 11.42
C VAL A 348 -3.65 20.69 11.69
N SER A 349 -3.07 20.80 12.88
CA SER A 349 -2.36 22.00 13.36
C SER A 349 -0.83 21.88 13.37
N PHE A 350 -0.30 20.79 12.84
CA PHE A 350 1.12 20.47 12.69
C PHE A 350 1.39 19.93 11.28
#